data_AF-U1S1X0-F1
#
_entry.id   AF-U1S1X0-F1
#
_cell.length_a   1.000
_cell.length_b   1.000
_cell.length_c   1.000
_cell.angle_alpha   90.00
_cell.angle_beta   90.00
_cell.angle_gamma   90.00
#
_symmetry.space_group_name_H-M   'P 1'
#
loop_
_entity.id
_entity.type
_entity.pdbx_description
1 polymer ?
#
loop_
_entity_poly.entity_id
_entity_poly.type
_entity_poly.pdbx_seq_one_letter_code
_entity_poly.pdbx_strand_id
1 'polypeptide(L)' 'MSETLVPAPPIDQQRETVHLLDKFDLLVNDLTSGLPAEIEARHKQYEYYRDRLLTFPEKN' A
#
# COMPACT_ATOMS: atom_id res chain seq x y z
N MET A 1 24.90 21.89 -10.93
CA MET A 1 24.63 20.46 -10.66
C MET A 1 25.98 19.83 -10.38
N SER A 2 26.29 19.46 -9.14
CA SER A 2 27.52 18.72 -8.85
C SER A 2 27.31 17.25 -9.23
N GLU A 3 28.20 16.67 -10.03
CA GLU A 3 28.19 15.23 -10.28
C GLU A 3 28.54 14.49 -8.99
N THR A 4 27.53 13.85 -8.38
CA THR A 4 27.75 12.94 -7.26
C THR A 4 28.12 11.57 -7.82
N LEU A 5 29.34 11.12 -7.55
CA LEU A 5 29.77 9.77 -7.90
C LEU A 5 29.13 8.76 -6.94
N VAL A 6 28.22 7.92 -7.46
CA VAL A 6 27.63 6.81 -6.71
C VAL A 6 28.31 5.51 -7.15
N PRO A 7 28.92 4.75 -6.23
CA PRO A 7 29.54 3.47 -6.58
C PRO A 7 28.45 2.45 -6.95
N ALA A 8 28.59 1.84 -8.13
CA ALA A 8 27.71 0.77 -8.58
C ALA A 8 28.24 -0.60 -8.10
N PRO A 9 27.45 -1.40 -7.36
CA PRO A 9 27.84 -2.75 -6.96
C PRO A 9 27.84 -3.71 -8.17
N PRO A 10 28.31 -4.97 -8.02
CA PRO A 10 28.20 -5.98 -9.08
C PRO A 10 26.77 -6.18 -9.59
N ILE A 11 26.61 -6.55 -10.86
CA ILE A 11 25.30 -6.60 -11.52
C ILE A 11 24.31 -7.56 -10.85
N ASP A 12 24.79 -8.67 -10.28
CA ASP A 12 23.93 -9.64 -9.60
C ASP A 12 23.32 -9.06 -8.33
N GLN A 13 24.11 -8.32 -7.55
CA GLN A 13 23.63 -7.61 -6.37
C GLN A 13 22.64 -6.50 -6.73
N GLN A 14 22.88 -5.79 -7.84
CA GLN A 14 21.93 -4.77 -8.33
C GLN A 14 20.58 -5.41 -8.66
N ARG A 15 20.56 -6.56 -9.33
CA ARG A 15 19.32 -7.28 -9.69
C ARG A 15 18.54 -7.72 -8.47
N GLU A 16 19.22 -8.30 -7.48
CA GLU A 16 18.59 -8.70 -6.22
C GLU A 16 18.02 -7.50 -5.46
N THR A 17 18.78 -6.39 -5.42
CA THR A 17 18.36 -5.16 -4.76
C THR A 17 17.12 -4.57 -5.43
N VAL A 18 17.13 -4.43 -6.76
CA VAL A 18 16.00 -3.91 -7.52
C VAL A 18 14.76 -4.79 -7.35
N HIS A 19 14.92 -6.12 -7.45
CA HIS A 19 13.79 -7.04 -7.26
C HIS A 19 13.14 -6.92 -5.88
N LEU A 20 13.94 -6.68 -4.84
CA LEU A 20 13.40 -6.44 -3.49
C LEU A 20 12.70 -5.08 -3.40
N LEU A 21 13.29 -4.03 -3.99
CA LEU A 21 12.69 -2.70 -4.03
C LEU A 21 11.36 -2.70 -4.80
N ASP A 22 11.28 -3.39 -5.94
CA ASP A 22 10.06 -3.52 -6.73
C ASP A 22 8.93 -4.18 -5.92
N LYS A 23 9.25 -5.20 -5.11
CA LYS A 23 8.26 -5.82 -4.21
C LYS A 23 7.75 -4.86 -3.14
N PHE A 24 8.63 -4.04 -2.56
CA PHE A 24 8.22 -3.03 -1.59
C PHE A 24 7.39 -1.94 -2.23
N ASP A 25 7.76 -1.50 -3.43
CA ASP A 25 7.02 -0.49 -4.18
C ASP A 25 5.60 -0.98 -4.51
N LEU A 26 5.48 -2.20 -5.03
CA LEU A 26 4.18 -2.84 -5.28
C LEU A 26 3.35 -2.94 -3.99
N LEU A 27 3.95 -3.38 -2.88
CA LEU A 27 3.22 -3.51 -1.62
C LEU A 27 2.72 -2.16 -1.08
N VAL A 28 3.52 -1.10 -1.18
CA VAL A 28 3.24 0.19 -0.54
C VAL A 28 2.39 1.10 -1.43
N ASN A 29 2.65 1.09 -2.74
CA ASN A 29 2.12 2.09 -3.67
C ASN A 29 1.07 1.55 -4.64
N ASP A 30 0.96 0.23 -4.82
CA ASP A 30 -0.02 -0.33 -5.77
C ASP A 30 -1.45 -0.10 -5.26
N LEU A 31 -2.23 0.66 -6.04
CA LEU A 31 -3.60 1.04 -5.70
C LEU A 31 -4.61 -0.11 -5.81
N THR A 32 -4.23 -1.22 -6.45
CA THR A 32 -5.16 -2.33 -6.76
C THR A 32 -4.97 -3.53 -5.85
N SER A 33 -3.76 -3.71 -5.31
CA SER A 33 -3.35 -4.91 -4.58
C SER A 33 -2.44 -4.62 -3.38
N GLY A 34 -1.92 -3.40 -3.24
CA GLY A 34 -1.08 -2.98 -2.12
C GLY A 34 -1.87 -2.49 -0.91
N LEU A 35 -1.14 -1.89 0.04
CA LEU A 35 -1.71 -1.28 1.25
C LEU A 35 -2.83 -0.28 0.98
N PRO A 36 -2.79 0.58 -0.06
CA PRO A 36 -3.90 1.49 -0.36
C PRO A 36 -5.23 0.75 -0.62
N ALA A 37 -5.19 -0.37 -1.34
CA ALA A 37 -6.37 -1.18 -1.64
C ALA A 37 -6.97 -1.79 -0.36
N GLU A 38 -6.12 -2.30 0.53
CA GLU A 38 -6.57 -2.84 1.83
C GLU A 38 -7.15 -1.75 2.73
N ILE A 39 -6.53 -0.57 2.79
CA ILE A 39 -7.04 0.58 3.57
C ILE A 39 -8.43 0.98 3.08
N GLU A 40 -8.64 1.10 1.77
CA GLU A 40 -9.95 1.42 1.19
C GLU A 40 -10.98 0.35 1.54
N ALA A 41 -10.64 -0.93 1.42
CA ALA A 41 -11.52 -2.04 1.78
C ALA A 41 -11.90 -2.00 3.27
N ARG A 42 -10.94 -1.71 4.16
CA ARG A 42 -11.18 -1.60 5.60
C ARG A 42 -12.04 -0.39 5.96
N HIS A 43 -11.87 0.74 5.27
CA HIS A 43 -12.73 1.90 5.44
C HIS A 43 -14.18 1.58 5.06
N LYS A 44 -14.42 0.98 3.89
CA LYS A 44 -15.76 0.55 3.47
C LYS A 44 -16.39 -0.42 4.46
N GLN A 45 -15.60 -1.38 4.93
CA GLN A 45 -16.05 -2.33 5.94
C GLN A 45 -16.44 -1.63 7.25
N TYR A 46 -15.62 -0.69 7.73
CA TYR A 46 -15.89 0.09 8.93
C TYR A 46 -17.19 0.90 8.79
N GLU A 47 -17.36 1.63 7.68
CA GLU A 47 -18.57 2.43 7.42
C GLU A 47 -19.82 1.57 7.43
N TYR A 48 -19.80 0.43 6.72
CA TYR A 48 -20.93 -0.50 6.69
C TYR A 48 -21.34 -0.96 8.10
N TYR A 49 -20.37 -1.38 8.93
CA TYR A 49 -20.69 -1.86 10.27
C TYR A 49 -21.08 -0.73 11.22
N ARG A 50 -20.45 0.45 11.10
CA ARG A 50 -20.83 1.65 11.87
C ARG A 50 -22.28 2.01 11.59
N ASP A 51 -22.66 2.13 10.33
CA ASP A 51 -24.00 2.55 9.94
C ASP A 51 -25.03 1.49 10.36
N ARG A 52 -24.71 0.20 10.22
CA ARG A 52 -25.57 -0.88 10.72
C ARG A 52 -25.76 -0.84 12.24
N LEU A 53 -24.72 -0.53 13.01
CA LEU A 53 -24.80 -0.43 14.48
C LEU A 53 -25.57 0.79 14.94
N LEU A 54 -25.47 1.91 14.20
CA LEU A 54 -26.11 3.18 14.54
C LEU A 54 -27.49 3.38 13.90
N THR A 55 -27.93 2.42 13.07
CA THR A 55 -29.30 2.38 12.56
C THR A 55 -30.20 1.68 13.56
N PHE A 56 -31.06 2.44 14.22
CA PHE A 56 -32.05 1.92 15.14
C PHE A 56 -33.43 1.87 14.47
N PRO A 57 -34.24 0.83 14.73
CA PRO A 57 -35.63 0.82 14.26
C PRO A 57 -36.40 1.99 14.85
N GLU A 58 -37.25 2.63 14.05
CA GLU A 58 -38.13 3.71 14.52
C GLU A 58 -39.02 3.18 15.65
N LYS A 59 -39.01 3.89 16.79
CA LYS A 59 -39.93 3.62 17.89
C LYS A 59 -41.30 4.15 17.49
N ASN A 60 -42.21 3.24 17.16
CA ASN A 60 -43.65 3.49 17.13
C ASN A 60 -44.22 3.55 18.55
#